data_AF-A0A2N5ZCR2-F1
#
_entry.id   AF-A0A2N5ZCR2-F1
#
_cell.length_a   1.000
_cell.length_b   1.000
_cell.length_c   1.000
_cell.angle_alpha   90.00
_cell.angle_beta   90.00
_cell.angle_gamma   90.00
#
_symmetry.space_group_name_H-M   'P 1'
#
loop_
_entity.id
_entity.type
_entity.pdbx_description
1 polymer ?
#
loop_
_entity_poly.entity_id
_entity_poly.type
_entity_poly.pdbx_seq_one_letter_code
_entity_poly.pdbx_strand_id
1 'polypeptide(L)'
;MYKKTVFLLILLLTITSIYSLAPLRPDQRQIDLTIKDNGNMVVKNFRFGFPDGTFDSAEFRTATIDPNKIKDVYYWSKDFPPKYIGAHGMLMFLMKDFNGIVTDRGEKEIGLVMSVEAWLRTDQEYSIIKGVKPGNYPIIYTVTGYTDGIQRAINVGGLTIGQYKLKLNDDQKKDLLIRTLKKAASVRDESYNTVVNSCVSTVFDLINEVVPKKKRLKKWIIPYVLLNPRVILPRLAPGYLQSKGLAGKKDALYDMNSTIVLDTEDGPFKIVVADLPTRPTKRSDFDFTQFDNTIANYLTTITMMREMGKNSENITANVLFNQFSYETDVMLDDIQKMVKENPSRYIEHYFSNKLNEIEGTEDITLIINEAKKQ
;
A
#
# COMPACT_ATOMS: atom_id res chain seq x y z
N MET A 1 -32.99 -50.78 -3.88
CA MET A 1 -31.87 -50.22 -3.08
C MET A 1 -30.80 -49.51 -3.90
N TYR A 2 -30.49 -49.91 -5.15
CA TYR A 2 -29.41 -49.32 -5.95
C TYR A 2 -29.57 -47.84 -6.39
N LYS A 3 -30.80 -47.32 -6.55
CA LYS A 3 -31.02 -45.95 -7.05
C LYS A 3 -30.70 -44.83 -6.05
N LYS A 4 -30.78 -45.09 -4.74
CA LYS A 4 -30.46 -44.08 -3.71
C LYS A 4 -28.96 -43.88 -3.52
N THR A 5 -28.17 -44.94 -3.70
CA THR A 5 -26.69 -44.89 -3.57
C THR A 5 -26.04 -44.12 -4.71
N VAL A 6 -26.54 -44.27 -5.94
CA VAL A 6 -26.05 -43.53 -7.12
C VAL A 6 -26.37 -42.03 -7.01
N PHE A 7 -27.55 -41.68 -6.48
CA PHE A 7 -27.93 -40.27 -6.30
C PHE A 7 -27.09 -39.58 -5.22
N LEU A 8 -26.75 -40.28 -4.12
CA LEU A 8 -25.86 -39.75 -3.08
C LEU A 8 -24.42 -39.55 -3.57
N LEU A 9 -23.93 -40.44 -4.46
CA LEU A 9 -22.61 -40.32 -5.07
C LEU A 9 -22.54 -39.18 -6.10
N ILE A 10 -23.60 -38.94 -6.87
CA ILE A 10 -23.71 -37.78 -7.77
C ILE A 10 -23.83 -36.48 -6.95
N LEU A 11 -24.57 -36.48 -5.83
CA LEU A 11 -24.66 -35.32 -4.93
C LEU A 11 -23.33 -35.03 -4.20
N LEU A 12 -22.58 -36.07 -3.79
CA LEU A 12 -21.24 -35.89 -3.25
C LEU A 12 -20.27 -35.37 -4.32
N LEU A 13 -20.34 -35.89 -5.55
CA LEU A 13 -19.50 -35.45 -6.67
C LEU A 13 -19.81 -34.01 -7.13
N THR A 14 -21.07 -33.55 -7.02
CA THR A 14 -21.44 -32.16 -7.30
C THR A 14 -21.10 -31.21 -6.15
N ILE A 15 -21.11 -31.66 -4.90
CA ILE A 15 -20.63 -30.87 -3.74
C ILE A 15 -19.10 -30.82 -3.70
N THR A 16 -18.40 -31.81 -4.26
CA THR A 16 -16.94 -31.76 -4.50
C THR A 16 -16.55 -31.11 -5.83
N SER A 17 -17.44 -30.40 -6.52
CA SER A 17 -17.01 -29.25 -7.32
C SER A 17 -16.57 -28.15 -6.34
N ILE A 18 -15.49 -28.48 -5.64
CA ILE A 18 -14.69 -27.65 -4.77
C ILE A 18 -14.53 -26.35 -5.53
N TYR A 19 -15.12 -25.28 -5.00
CA TYR A 19 -14.77 -23.93 -5.42
C TYR A 19 -13.27 -23.79 -5.21
N SER A 20 -12.48 -24.10 -6.24
CA SER A 20 -11.06 -23.81 -6.23
C SER A 20 -10.99 -22.30 -6.09
N LEU A 21 -10.43 -21.85 -4.96
CA LEU A 21 -10.18 -20.45 -4.76
C LEU A 21 -9.38 -19.95 -5.97
N ALA A 22 -9.74 -18.79 -6.50
CA ALA A 22 -8.98 -18.16 -7.57
C ALA A 22 -7.50 -18.08 -7.18
N PRO A 23 -6.57 -18.14 -8.15
CA PRO A 23 -5.16 -18.05 -7.85
C PRO A 23 -4.82 -16.71 -7.19
N LEU A 24 -3.75 -16.71 -6.40
CA LEU A 24 -3.14 -15.48 -5.91
C LEU A 24 -2.66 -14.63 -7.09
N ARG A 25 -2.65 -13.31 -6.92
CA ARG A 25 -2.28 -12.38 -7.99
C ARG A 25 -0.85 -12.66 -8.50
N PRO A 26 -0.66 -12.72 -9.82
CA PRO A 26 0.63 -13.11 -10.41
C PRO A 26 1.74 -12.08 -10.19
N ASP A 27 1.40 -10.80 -9.95
CA ASP A 27 2.35 -9.72 -9.67
C ASP A 27 2.91 -9.74 -8.24
N GLN A 28 2.36 -10.58 -7.36
CA GLN A 28 2.77 -10.69 -5.97
C GLN A 28 3.41 -12.07 -5.72
N ARG A 29 4.72 -12.10 -5.54
CA ARG A 29 5.47 -13.31 -5.18
C ARG A 29 6.34 -13.09 -3.95
N GLN A 30 6.32 -14.05 -3.04
CA GLN A 30 7.25 -14.10 -1.92
C GLN A 30 8.66 -14.35 -2.44
N ILE A 31 9.64 -13.66 -1.87
CA ILE A 31 11.04 -13.87 -2.23
C ILE A 31 11.63 -15.10 -1.53
N ASP A 32 12.62 -15.71 -2.17
CA ASP A 32 13.56 -16.63 -1.53
C ASP A 32 14.90 -15.91 -1.41
N LEU A 33 15.55 -16.03 -0.25
CA LEU A 33 16.78 -15.30 0.09
C LEU A 33 17.88 -16.27 0.49
N THR A 34 19.01 -16.17 -0.18
CA THR A 34 20.27 -16.79 0.23
C THR A 34 21.31 -15.72 0.50
N ILE A 35 22.00 -15.80 1.64
CA ILE A 35 23.12 -14.92 1.97
C ILE A 35 24.41 -15.68 1.72
N LYS A 36 25.27 -15.15 0.84
CA LYS A 36 26.58 -15.72 0.51
C LYS A 36 27.61 -15.38 1.59
N ASP A 37 28.70 -16.14 1.63
CA ASP A 37 29.81 -15.93 2.59
C ASP A 37 30.43 -14.53 2.50
N ASN A 38 30.43 -13.94 1.30
CA ASN A 38 30.92 -12.58 1.08
C ASN A 38 29.91 -11.48 1.50
N GLY A 39 28.76 -11.85 2.07
CA GLY A 39 27.70 -10.94 2.50
C GLY A 39 26.72 -10.52 1.39
N ASN A 40 26.94 -10.91 0.13
CA ASN A 40 25.98 -10.64 -0.94
C ASN A 40 24.70 -11.45 -0.75
N MET A 41 23.59 -10.85 -1.13
CA MET A 41 22.24 -11.41 -0.94
C MET A 41 21.66 -11.81 -2.30
N VAL A 42 21.40 -13.10 -2.50
CA VAL A 42 20.71 -13.61 -3.69
C VAL A 42 19.21 -13.69 -3.39
N VAL A 43 18.42 -12.93 -4.13
CA VAL A 43 16.98 -12.81 -3.98
C VAL A 43 16.30 -13.38 -5.22
N LYS A 44 15.60 -14.51 -5.09
CA LYS A 44 14.70 -15.01 -6.14
C LYS A 44 13.34 -14.35 -6.03
N ASN A 45 12.57 -14.38 -7.13
CA ASN A 45 11.29 -13.68 -7.25
C ASN A 45 11.42 -12.15 -7.03
N PHE A 46 12.56 -11.58 -7.44
CA PHE A 46 12.72 -10.14 -7.50
C PHE A 46 11.93 -9.60 -8.70
N ARG A 47 10.91 -8.77 -8.48
CA ARG A 47 10.08 -8.25 -9.58
C ARG A 47 10.83 -7.16 -10.36
N PHE A 48 10.81 -7.28 -11.69
CA PHE A 48 11.63 -6.51 -12.61
C PHE A 48 10.79 -5.91 -13.74
N GLY A 49 9.64 -5.30 -13.40
CA GLY A 49 8.82 -4.52 -14.32
C GLY A 49 7.61 -5.27 -14.89
N PHE A 50 6.88 -4.52 -15.72
CA PHE A 50 5.65 -4.92 -16.39
C PHE A 50 5.78 -4.60 -17.89
N PRO A 51 6.29 -5.50 -18.73
CA PRO A 51 6.64 -5.21 -20.12
C PRO A 51 5.48 -4.65 -20.96
N ASP A 52 4.25 -5.07 -20.69
CA ASP A 52 3.04 -4.58 -21.38
C ASP A 52 2.25 -3.52 -20.57
N GLY A 53 2.76 -3.13 -19.39
CA GLY A 53 2.13 -2.16 -18.51
C GLY A 53 0.89 -2.65 -17.75
N THR A 54 0.58 -3.95 -17.76
CA THR A 54 -0.51 -4.56 -16.98
C THR A 54 0.03 -5.34 -15.78
N PHE A 55 -0.77 -5.52 -14.72
CA PHE A 55 -0.33 -6.32 -13.57
C PHE A 55 0.01 -7.78 -13.93
N ASP A 56 -0.65 -8.35 -14.94
CA ASP A 56 -0.48 -9.75 -15.32
C ASP A 56 0.84 -10.01 -16.06
N SER A 57 1.52 -8.98 -16.56
CA SER A 57 2.83 -9.12 -17.22
C SER A 57 4.02 -9.00 -16.28
N ALA A 58 3.81 -8.99 -14.97
CA ALA A 58 4.88 -8.90 -13.99
C ALA A 58 6.01 -9.91 -14.26
N GLU A 59 7.20 -9.40 -14.51
CA GLU A 59 8.38 -10.23 -14.71
C GLU A 59 9.19 -10.37 -13.42
N PHE A 60 9.81 -11.54 -13.24
CA PHE A 60 10.63 -11.85 -12.08
C PHE A 60 12.01 -12.33 -12.49
N ARG A 61 13.00 -12.02 -11.64
CA ARG A 61 14.41 -12.38 -11.81
C ARG A 61 14.97 -12.98 -10.52
N THR A 62 16.18 -13.52 -10.64
CA THR A 62 17.05 -13.71 -9.48
C THR A 62 18.05 -12.58 -9.43
N ALA A 63 18.05 -11.79 -8.36
CA ALA A 63 18.96 -10.65 -8.20
C ALA A 63 20.04 -10.95 -7.17
N THR A 64 21.29 -10.58 -7.46
CA THR A 64 22.36 -10.46 -6.46
C THR A 64 22.43 -9.01 -6.01
N ILE A 65 22.34 -8.80 -4.70
CA ILE A 65 22.35 -7.49 -4.04
C ILE A 65 23.58 -7.39 -3.15
N ASP A 66 24.38 -6.34 -3.32
CA ASP A 66 25.48 -5.99 -2.41
C ASP A 66 25.01 -4.93 -1.40
N PRO A 67 24.80 -5.29 -0.12
CA PRO A 67 24.31 -4.36 0.88
C PRO A 67 25.33 -3.26 1.25
N ASN A 68 26.60 -3.38 0.86
CA ASN A 68 27.62 -2.34 1.07
C ASN A 68 27.55 -1.21 0.04
N LYS A 69 26.84 -1.44 -1.07
CA LYS A 69 26.59 -0.45 -2.12
C LYS A 69 25.40 0.45 -1.82
N ILE A 70 24.78 0.35 -0.66
CA ILE A 70 23.69 1.25 -0.29
C ILE A 70 24.17 2.69 -0.14
N LYS A 71 23.47 3.62 -0.79
CA LYS A 71 23.69 5.06 -0.70
C LYS A 71 22.74 5.68 0.31
N ASP A 72 21.44 5.48 0.11
CA ASP A 72 20.38 6.13 0.88
C ASP A 72 19.16 5.22 1.04
N VAL A 73 18.34 5.51 2.05
CA VAL A 73 17.05 4.86 2.28
C VAL A 73 15.97 5.92 2.34
N TYR A 74 14.83 5.64 1.73
CA TYR A 74 13.69 6.52 1.68
C TYR A 74 12.44 5.80 2.17
N TYR A 75 11.58 6.54 2.84
CA TYR A 75 10.19 6.17 2.98
C TYR A 75 9.43 6.65 1.75
N TRP A 76 8.70 5.75 1.09
CA TRP A 76 7.80 6.07 0.00
C TRP A 76 6.35 6.03 0.49
N SER A 77 5.59 7.07 0.17
CA SER A 77 4.13 7.14 0.34
C SER A 77 3.48 7.11 -1.05
N LYS A 78 2.73 6.05 -1.38
CA LYS A 78 1.87 6.05 -2.59
C LYS A 78 0.48 6.52 -2.21
N ASP A 79 0.06 7.68 -2.69
CA ASP A 79 -1.25 8.20 -2.32
C ASP A 79 -2.34 7.54 -3.19
N PHE A 80 -3.34 6.92 -2.56
CA PHE A 80 -4.50 6.37 -3.25
C PHE A 80 -5.55 7.47 -3.45
N PRO A 81 -6.25 7.51 -4.61
CA PRO A 81 -7.42 8.37 -4.75
C PRO A 81 -8.57 7.92 -3.83
N PRO A 82 -9.29 8.86 -3.19
CA PRO A 82 -8.92 10.26 -3.05
C PRO A 82 -7.73 10.40 -2.08
N LYS A 83 -6.75 11.26 -2.43
CA LYS A 83 -5.38 11.38 -1.84
C LYS A 83 -5.31 11.57 -0.31
N TYR A 84 -6.46 11.67 0.34
CA TYR A 84 -6.63 12.00 1.75
C TYR A 84 -6.90 10.77 2.62
N ILE A 85 -7.31 9.63 2.04
CA ILE A 85 -7.88 8.50 2.79
C ILE A 85 -6.88 7.36 3.04
N GLY A 86 -6.04 7.05 2.06
CA GLY A 86 -5.12 5.93 2.14
C GLY A 86 -3.84 6.25 1.40
N ALA A 87 -2.72 5.85 1.97
CA ALA A 87 -1.48 5.77 1.22
C ALA A 87 -0.86 4.38 1.42
N HIS A 88 0.13 4.04 0.61
CA HIS A 88 0.92 2.84 0.81
C HIS A 88 2.31 3.21 1.29
N GLY A 89 2.69 2.75 2.48
CA GLY A 89 4.01 2.96 3.04
C GLY A 89 4.99 1.89 2.59
N MET A 90 6.15 2.28 2.04
CA MET A 90 7.19 1.34 1.62
C MET A 90 8.58 1.88 1.98
N LEU A 91 9.57 0.99 1.91
CA LEU A 91 10.98 1.36 1.94
C LEU A 91 11.57 1.28 0.54
N MET A 92 12.25 2.34 0.13
CA MET A 92 13.10 2.35 -1.07
C MET A 92 14.56 2.48 -0.66
N PHE A 93 15.40 1.61 -1.20
CA PHE A 93 16.83 1.55 -0.95
C PHE A 93 17.55 1.93 -2.24
N LEU A 94 18.28 3.03 -2.22
CA LEU A 94 19.04 3.53 -3.35
C LEU A 94 20.48 3.05 -3.23
N MET A 95 21.04 2.50 -4.31
CA MET A 95 22.43 2.10 -4.40
C MET A 95 23.31 3.26 -4.87
N LYS A 96 24.62 3.14 -4.62
CA LYS A 96 25.64 4.09 -5.07
C LYS A 96 25.83 4.03 -6.59
N ASP A 97 25.73 2.83 -7.15
CA ASP A 97 25.99 2.51 -8.56
C ASP A 97 25.10 1.33 -9.02
N PHE A 98 25.17 1.01 -10.31
CA PHE A 98 24.39 -0.08 -10.91
C PHE A 98 24.93 -1.48 -10.60
N ASN A 99 26.12 -1.60 -9.97
CA ASN A 99 26.68 -2.88 -9.58
C ASN A 99 26.14 -3.35 -8.22
N GLY A 100 25.38 -2.51 -7.50
CA GLY A 100 24.72 -2.87 -6.25
C GLY A 100 23.59 -3.90 -6.41
N ILE A 101 22.94 -3.95 -7.58
CA ILE A 101 21.88 -4.94 -7.89
C ILE A 101 22.08 -5.44 -9.32
N VAL A 102 22.36 -6.73 -9.49
CA VAL A 102 22.55 -7.37 -10.79
C VAL A 102 21.70 -8.63 -10.89
N THR A 103 20.90 -8.76 -11.93
CA THR A 103 20.07 -9.94 -12.17
C THR A 103 20.89 -11.11 -12.73
N ASP A 104 20.31 -12.31 -12.71
CA ASP A 104 20.82 -13.51 -13.35
C ASP A 104 20.95 -13.38 -14.88
N ARG A 105 20.34 -12.35 -15.47
CA ARG A 105 20.46 -12.01 -16.89
C ARG A 105 21.46 -10.88 -17.16
N GLY A 106 22.14 -10.37 -16.13
CA GLY A 106 23.07 -9.24 -16.23
C GLY A 106 22.39 -7.88 -16.32
N GLU A 107 21.06 -7.80 -16.17
CA GLU A 107 20.34 -6.53 -16.04
C GLU A 107 20.73 -5.88 -14.70
N LYS A 108 20.73 -4.55 -14.66
CA LYS A 108 21.12 -3.78 -13.47
C LYS A 108 20.01 -2.84 -13.04
N GLU A 109 19.97 -2.54 -11.74
CA GLU A 109 19.01 -1.60 -11.18
C GLU A 109 19.68 -0.69 -10.15
N ILE A 110 19.28 0.58 -10.11
CA ILE A 110 19.90 1.57 -9.21
C ILE A 110 19.41 1.47 -7.75
N GLY A 111 18.37 0.67 -7.49
CA GLY A 111 17.77 0.55 -6.17
C GLY A 111 16.69 -0.50 -6.13
N LEU A 112 16.12 -0.70 -4.94
CA LEU A 112 15.01 -1.62 -4.75
C LEU A 112 13.95 -1.05 -3.84
N VAL A 113 12.73 -1.58 -3.96
CA VAL A 113 11.59 -1.21 -3.13
C VAL A 113 11.07 -2.46 -2.42
N MET A 114 10.85 -2.35 -1.12
CA MET A 114 10.13 -3.36 -0.34
C MET A 114 8.75 -2.84 0.00
N SER A 115 7.74 -3.61 -0.39
CA SER A 115 6.33 -3.30 -0.20
C SER A 115 5.63 -4.44 0.53
N VAL A 116 4.89 -4.09 1.58
CA VAL A 116 4.12 -5.04 2.40
C VAL A 116 2.66 -4.89 2.04
N GLU A 117 2.05 -5.94 1.52
CA GLU A 117 0.73 -5.89 0.89
C GLU A 117 -0.19 -6.97 1.43
N ALA A 118 -1.50 -6.76 1.28
CA ALA A 118 -2.45 -7.86 1.30
C ALA A 118 -2.18 -8.74 0.07
N TRP A 119 -2.03 -10.04 0.26
CA TRP A 119 -1.87 -11.00 -0.83
C TRP A 119 -3.25 -11.37 -1.35
N LEU A 120 -3.64 -10.75 -2.45
CA LEU A 120 -4.98 -10.88 -3.00
C LEU A 120 -5.03 -12.03 -4.00
N ARG A 121 -6.22 -12.60 -4.16
CA ARG A 121 -6.54 -13.43 -5.33
C ARG A 121 -6.88 -12.57 -6.54
N THR A 122 -6.85 -13.16 -7.73
CA THR A 122 -7.18 -12.47 -8.98
C THR A 122 -8.63 -11.99 -9.04
N ASP A 123 -9.53 -12.66 -8.33
CA ASP A 123 -10.95 -12.29 -8.18
C ASP A 123 -11.24 -11.38 -6.97
N GLN A 124 -10.20 -11.03 -6.20
CA GLN A 124 -10.36 -10.34 -4.93
C GLN A 124 -9.89 -8.89 -5.01
N GLU A 125 -10.77 -7.98 -4.60
CA GLU A 125 -10.43 -6.59 -4.32
C GLU A 125 -10.08 -6.40 -2.84
N TYR A 126 -9.21 -5.41 -2.60
CA TYR A 126 -8.89 -5.01 -1.24
C TYR A 126 -10.03 -4.20 -0.62
N SER A 127 -10.40 -4.52 0.61
CA SER A 127 -11.33 -3.75 1.42
C SER A 127 -10.68 -3.45 2.76
N ILE A 128 -10.60 -2.16 3.10
CA ILE A 128 -10.08 -1.68 4.39
C ILE A 128 -10.78 -2.37 5.56
N ILE A 129 -12.11 -2.49 5.49
CA ILE A 129 -12.96 -3.07 6.54
C ILE A 129 -12.68 -4.55 6.71
N LYS A 130 -12.59 -5.30 5.60
CA LYS A 130 -12.16 -6.70 5.66
C LYS A 130 -10.74 -6.81 6.22
N GLY A 131 -9.86 -5.87 5.89
CA GLY A 131 -8.49 -5.82 6.39
C GLY A 131 -8.36 -5.48 7.88
N VAL A 132 -9.37 -4.89 8.52
CA VAL A 132 -9.36 -4.72 9.99
C VAL A 132 -9.59 -6.06 10.70
N LYS A 133 -10.34 -6.99 10.08
CA LYS A 133 -10.61 -8.31 10.64
C LYS A 133 -9.45 -9.27 10.33
N PRO A 134 -8.91 -9.99 11.33
CA PRO A 134 -7.84 -10.95 11.11
C PRO A 134 -8.28 -12.09 10.18
N GLY A 135 -7.34 -12.69 9.44
CA GLY A 135 -7.58 -13.87 8.60
C GLY A 135 -8.13 -13.60 7.18
N ASN A 136 -8.54 -12.38 6.84
CA ASN A 136 -9.15 -12.12 5.52
C ASN A 136 -8.14 -12.02 4.36
N TYR A 137 -6.93 -11.60 4.67
CA TYR A 137 -5.87 -11.39 3.69
C TYR A 137 -4.56 -11.96 4.26
N PRO A 138 -3.91 -12.93 3.60
CA PRO A 138 -2.52 -13.24 3.89
C PRO A 138 -1.65 -12.00 3.67
N ILE A 139 -0.56 -11.87 4.42
CA ILE A 139 0.42 -10.80 4.18
C ILE A 139 1.46 -11.26 3.16
N ILE A 140 1.89 -10.36 2.28
CA ILE A 140 3.03 -10.60 1.39
C ILE A 140 4.00 -9.43 1.41
N TYR A 141 5.28 -9.74 1.28
CA TYR A 141 6.37 -8.79 1.19
C TYR A 141 6.96 -8.93 -0.22
N THR A 142 6.72 -7.96 -1.06
CA THR A 142 7.29 -7.92 -2.42
C THR A 142 8.58 -7.10 -2.40
N VAL A 143 9.58 -7.58 -3.14
CA VAL A 143 10.86 -6.89 -3.32
C VAL A 143 11.10 -6.71 -4.80
N THR A 144 11.33 -5.46 -5.20
CA THR A 144 11.31 -5.08 -6.61
C THR A 144 12.41 -4.11 -6.97
N GLY A 145 12.68 -3.97 -8.26
CA GLY A 145 13.52 -2.89 -8.75
C GLY A 145 12.95 -1.50 -8.45
N TYR A 146 13.82 -0.50 -8.42
CA TYR A 146 13.44 0.91 -8.31
C TYR A 146 12.54 1.34 -9.47
N THR A 147 12.95 1.01 -10.69
CA THR A 147 12.17 1.32 -11.91
C THR A 147 10.83 0.59 -11.92
N ASP A 148 10.78 -0.69 -11.51
CA ASP A 148 9.51 -1.43 -11.29
C ASP A 148 8.61 -0.73 -10.27
N GLY A 149 9.18 -0.29 -9.14
CA GLY A 149 8.42 0.35 -8.08
C GLY A 149 7.71 1.62 -8.52
N ILE A 150 8.37 2.41 -9.39
CA ILE A 150 7.80 3.60 -10.05
C ILE A 150 6.74 3.17 -11.05
N GLN A 151 7.09 2.28 -11.98
CA GLN A 151 6.21 1.82 -13.04
C GLN A 151 4.89 1.28 -12.45
N ARG A 152 4.96 0.39 -11.47
CA ARG A 152 3.78 -0.20 -10.82
C ARG A 152 2.88 0.86 -10.21
N ALA A 153 3.48 1.83 -9.54
CA ALA A 153 2.72 2.84 -8.83
C ALA A 153 2.05 3.81 -9.79
N ILE A 154 2.82 4.36 -10.72
CA ILE A 154 2.41 5.51 -11.53
C ILE A 154 1.82 5.03 -12.86
N ASN A 155 2.56 4.21 -13.61
CA ASN A 155 2.20 3.81 -14.96
C ASN A 155 1.12 2.73 -15.01
N VAL A 156 1.17 1.77 -14.08
CA VAL A 156 0.16 0.70 -13.97
C VAL A 156 -0.98 1.11 -13.02
N GLY A 157 -0.62 1.72 -11.88
CA GLY A 157 -1.56 2.07 -10.82
C GLY A 157 -2.20 3.46 -10.90
N GLY A 158 -1.66 4.38 -11.72
CA GLY A 158 -2.17 5.76 -11.82
C GLY A 158 -1.97 6.59 -10.54
N LEU A 159 -1.03 6.22 -9.67
CA LEU A 159 -0.78 6.84 -8.38
C LEU A 159 0.37 7.86 -8.42
N THR A 160 0.56 8.58 -7.33
CA THR A 160 1.74 9.44 -7.10
C THR A 160 2.60 8.90 -5.96
N ILE A 161 3.91 9.14 -6.02
CA ILE A 161 4.85 8.74 -4.95
C ILE A 161 5.43 9.98 -4.28
N GLY A 162 5.18 10.13 -2.97
CA GLY A 162 5.93 11.05 -2.12
C GLY A 162 7.18 10.36 -1.56
N GLN A 163 8.35 10.97 -1.75
CA GLN A 163 9.63 10.43 -1.29
C GLN A 163 10.20 11.24 -0.11
N TYR A 164 10.64 10.54 0.93
CA TYR A 164 11.17 11.13 2.16
C TYR A 164 12.46 10.42 2.59
N LYS A 165 13.63 11.06 2.44
CA LYS A 165 14.92 10.47 2.85
C LYS A 165 14.97 10.23 4.35
N LEU A 166 15.36 9.02 4.73
CA LEU A 166 15.61 8.66 6.11
C LEU A 166 17.00 9.14 6.56
N LYS A 167 17.07 9.67 7.78
CA LYS A 167 18.28 10.17 8.43
C LYS A 167 18.96 9.05 9.21
N LEU A 168 19.47 8.07 8.47
CA LEU A 168 20.21 6.92 8.97
C LEU A 168 21.70 7.07 8.65
N ASN A 169 22.58 6.58 9.53
CA ASN A 169 23.99 6.42 9.20
C ASN A 169 24.21 5.17 8.33
N ASP A 170 25.42 4.96 7.82
CA ASP A 170 25.69 3.89 6.83
C ASP A 170 25.45 2.49 7.39
N ASP A 171 25.85 2.22 8.64
CA ASP A 171 25.58 0.94 9.31
C ASP A 171 24.08 0.67 9.44
N GLN A 172 23.30 1.69 9.80
CA GLN A 172 21.85 1.59 9.93
C GLN A 172 21.16 1.35 8.59
N LYS A 173 21.62 1.98 7.51
CA LYS A 173 21.08 1.74 6.16
C LYS A 173 21.31 0.29 5.74
N LYS A 174 22.54 -0.20 5.91
CA LYS A 174 22.94 -1.57 5.60
C LYS A 174 22.15 -2.59 6.43
N ASP A 175 22.09 -2.39 7.76
CA ASP A 175 21.36 -3.29 8.66
C ASP A 175 19.85 -3.29 8.33
N LEU A 176 19.27 -2.14 8.00
CA LEU A 176 17.86 -2.04 7.62
C LEU A 176 17.57 -2.82 6.33
N LEU A 177 18.45 -2.73 5.32
CA LEU A 177 18.31 -3.50 4.08
C LEU A 177 18.34 -5.01 4.37
N ILE A 178 19.34 -5.46 5.12
CA ILE A 178 19.50 -6.89 5.45
C ILE A 178 18.29 -7.42 6.21
N ARG A 179 17.84 -6.70 7.25
CA ARG A 179 16.65 -7.04 8.03
C ARG A 179 15.39 -7.06 7.18
N THR A 180 15.24 -6.07 6.30
CA THR A 180 14.10 -5.98 5.39
C THR A 180 14.02 -7.19 4.47
N LEU A 181 15.13 -7.59 3.84
CA LEU A 181 15.16 -8.76 2.95
C LEU A 181 14.94 -10.06 3.72
N LYS A 182 15.54 -10.23 4.91
CA LYS A 182 15.29 -11.39 5.77
C LYS A 182 13.82 -11.49 6.17
N LYS A 183 13.22 -10.36 6.56
CA LYS A 183 11.80 -10.25 6.90
C LYS A 183 10.96 -10.61 5.67
N ALA A 184 11.28 -10.07 4.48
CA ALA A 184 10.53 -10.39 3.25
C ALA A 184 10.60 -11.88 2.83
N ALA A 185 11.71 -12.57 3.13
CA ALA A 185 11.89 -13.98 2.79
C ALA A 185 11.27 -14.97 3.79
N SER A 186 11.08 -14.57 5.05
CA SER A 186 10.51 -15.47 6.08
C SER A 186 9.14 -16.00 5.67
N VAL A 187 8.94 -17.32 5.78
CA VAL A 187 7.63 -17.99 5.65
C VAL A 187 6.75 -17.55 6.81
N ARG A 188 5.50 -17.15 6.53
CA ARG A 188 4.61 -16.64 7.58
C ARG A 188 3.20 -17.15 7.42
N ASP A 189 2.61 -17.45 8.57
CA ASP A 189 1.17 -17.59 8.75
C ASP A 189 0.60 -16.30 9.39
N GLU A 190 1.04 -15.15 8.86
CA GLU A 190 0.58 -13.84 9.32
C GLU A 190 -0.50 -13.32 8.38
N SER A 191 -1.55 -12.72 8.95
CA SER A 191 -2.55 -11.98 8.16
C SER A 191 -2.15 -10.52 8.03
N TYR A 192 -2.37 -9.95 6.84
CA TYR A 192 -2.37 -8.51 6.66
C TYR A 192 -3.54 -7.92 7.46
N ASN A 193 -3.23 -6.93 8.29
CA ASN A 193 -4.23 -6.18 9.03
C ASN A 193 -4.03 -4.69 8.80
N THR A 194 -5.06 -3.98 8.35
CA THR A 194 -4.99 -2.54 8.00
C THR A 194 -4.43 -1.67 9.13
N VAL A 195 -4.63 -2.09 10.38
CA VAL A 195 -4.30 -1.31 11.57
C VAL A 195 -3.04 -1.81 12.25
N VAL A 196 -2.97 -3.11 12.57
CA VAL A 196 -1.93 -3.67 13.44
C VAL A 196 -0.81 -4.42 12.72
N ASN A 197 -1.01 -4.84 11.46
CA ASN A 197 0.00 -5.56 10.66
C ASN A 197 -0.11 -5.13 9.18
N SER A 198 0.21 -3.87 8.95
CA SER A 198 -0.02 -3.13 7.71
C SER A 198 1.30 -2.72 7.06
N CYS A 199 1.21 -2.09 5.89
CA CYS A 199 2.36 -1.51 5.21
C CYS A 199 3.12 -0.49 6.06
N VAL A 200 2.41 0.40 6.76
CA VAL A 200 3.02 1.44 7.60
C VAL A 200 3.62 0.84 8.88
N SER A 201 2.83 0.07 9.62
CA SER A 201 3.27 -0.47 10.91
C SER A 201 4.48 -1.39 10.76
N THR A 202 4.50 -2.22 9.72
CA THR A 202 5.65 -3.08 9.40
C THR A 202 6.90 -2.28 9.06
N VAL A 203 6.77 -1.25 8.21
CA VAL A 203 7.91 -0.37 7.87
C VAL A 203 8.45 0.31 9.13
N PHE A 204 7.57 0.72 10.05
CA PHE A 204 7.99 1.33 11.31
C PHE A 204 8.66 0.34 12.25
N ASP A 205 8.17 -0.90 12.32
CA ASP A 205 8.80 -1.97 13.09
C ASP A 205 10.22 -2.24 12.57
N LEU A 206 10.41 -2.31 11.24
CA LEU A 206 11.74 -2.43 10.61
C LEU A 206 12.66 -1.26 10.92
N ILE A 207 12.18 -0.01 10.81
CA ILE A 207 12.96 1.18 11.16
C ILE A 207 13.34 1.16 12.65
N ASN A 208 12.42 0.74 13.53
CA ASN A 208 12.64 0.66 14.97
C ASN A 208 13.77 -0.30 15.36
N GLU A 209 14.04 -1.32 14.55
CA GLU A 209 15.13 -2.27 14.78
C GLU A 209 16.52 -1.63 14.67
N VAL A 210 16.68 -0.62 13.79
CA VAL A 210 17.99 -0.02 13.51
C VAL A 210 18.22 1.34 14.19
N VAL A 211 17.17 1.98 14.70
CA VAL A 211 17.29 3.30 15.34
C VAL A 211 17.43 3.20 16.86
N PRO A 212 18.10 4.18 17.51
CA PRO A 212 18.20 4.22 18.97
C PRO A 212 16.82 4.24 19.64
N LYS A 213 16.71 3.60 20.81
CA LYS A 213 15.45 3.48 21.58
C LYS A 213 14.67 4.80 21.72
N LYS A 214 15.37 5.92 21.93
CA LYS A 214 14.78 7.27 22.06
C LYS A 214 14.10 7.80 20.80
N LYS A 215 14.50 7.34 19.61
CA LYS A 215 13.92 7.73 18.32
C LYS A 215 12.85 6.76 17.83
N ARG A 216 12.67 5.60 18.48
CA ARG A 216 11.70 4.59 18.06
C ARG A 216 10.28 5.16 18.00
N LEU A 217 9.58 4.77 16.95
CA LEU A 217 8.20 5.09 16.65
C LEU A 217 7.32 4.20 17.53
N LYS A 218 6.61 4.81 18.48
CA LYS A 218 5.69 4.07 19.35
C LYS A 218 4.44 3.67 18.56
N LYS A 219 4.21 2.36 18.44
CA LYS A 219 2.99 1.77 17.86
C LYS A 219 1.76 2.01 18.72
N TRP A 220 1.95 1.97 20.03
CA TRP A 220 0.91 2.17 21.04
C TRP A 220 1.13 3.47 21.80
N ILE A 221 0.06 4.23 22.01
CA ILE A 221 0.00 5.30 23.02
C ILE A 221 -0.14 4.66 24.40
N ILE A 222 -1.06 3.70 24.52
CA ILE A 222 -1.22 2.81 25.68
C ILE A 222 -1.09 1.37 25.17
N PRO A 223 -0.10 0.58 25.62
CA PRO A 223 0.15 -0.77 25.12
C PRO A 223 -1.11 -1.64 25.08
N TYR A 224 -1.40 -2.26 23.93
CA TYR A 224 -2.55 -3.16 23.68
C TYR A 224 -3.94 -2.53 23.81
N VAL A 225 -3.98 -1.24 24.16
CA VAL A 225 -5.20 -0.50 24.43
C VAL A 225 -5.36 0.52 23.31
N LEU A 226 -4.50 1.54 23.27
CA LEU A 226 -4.64 2.66 22.34
C LEU A 226 -3.50 2.67 21.32
N LEU A 227 -3.83 2.43 20.04
CA LEU A 227 -2.89 2.56 18.94
C LEU A 227 -2.58 4.02 18.63
N ASN A 228 -1.38 4.27 18.14
CA ASN A 228 -0.99 5.59 17.69
C ASN A 228 -1.45 5.79 16.23
N PRO A 229 -2.40 6.69 15.94
CA PRO A 229 -2.93 6.87 14.59
C PRO A 229 -1.84 7.25 13.58
N ARG A 230 -0.76 7.88 14.03
CA ARG A 230 0.41 8.21 13.20
C ARG A 230 1.17 6.99 12.67
N VAL A 231 0.93 5.80 13.20
CA VAL A 231 1.51 4.52 12.73
C VAL A 231 0.53 3.66 11.96
N ILE A 232 -0.75 4.03 11.97
CA ILE A 232 -1.83 3.36 11.26
C ILE A 232 -2.05 4.06 9.92
N LEU A 233 -2.13 5.40 9.97
CA LEU A 233 -2.51 6.24 8.85
C LEU A 233 -1.27 6.60 8.02
N PRO A 234 -1.17 6.07 6.79
CA PRO A 234 -0.02 6.27 5.92
C PRO A 234 0.31 7.73 5.66
N ARG A 235 -0.70 8.60 5.53
CA ARG A 235 -0.53 10.04 5.34
C ARG A 235 0.19 10.73 6.50
N LEU A 236 -0.01 10.25 7.72
CA LEU A 236 0.62 10.82 8.93
C LEU A 236 2.03 10.27 9.15
N ALA A 237 2.38 9.16 8.50
CA ALA A 237 3.65 8.47 8.70
C ALA A 237 4.87 9.36 8.40
N PRO A 238 4.94 10.12 7.29
CA PRO A 238 6.05 11.04 7.03
C PRO A 238 6.23 12.09 8.11
N GLY A 239 5.14 12.73 8.55
CA GLY A 239 5.17 13.74 9.62
C GLY A 239 5.66 13.15 10.95
N TYR A 240 5.28 11.90 11.26
CA TYR A 240 5.75 11.25 12.48
C TYR A 240 7.24 10.89 12.42
N LEU A 241 7.73 10.36 11.29
CA LEU A 241 9.16 10.14 11.05
C LEU A 241 9.95 11.45 11.18
N GLN A 242 9.45 12.55 10.62
CA GLN A 242 10.05 13.88 10.74
C GLN A 242 10.11 14.36 12.20
N SER A 243 9.01 14.21 12.95
CA SER A 243 8.95 14.61 14.37
C SER A 243 9.94 13.84 15.27
N LYS A 244 10.33 12.62 14.86
CA LYS A 244 11.38 11.82 15.54
C LYS A 244 12.79 12.10 15.03
N GLY A 245 12.94 13.04 14.09
CA GLY A 245 14.22 13.32 13.44
C GLY A 245 14.77 12.09 12.70
N LEU A 246 13.87 11.27 12.14
CA LEU A 246 14.18 10.07 11.36
C LEU A 246 14.02 10.28 9.86
N ALA A 247 13.27 11.29 9.42
CA ALA A 247 13.15 11.65 8.01
C ALA A 247 13.40 13.15 7.76
N GLY A 248 13.80 13.48 6.53
CA GLY A 248 13.80 14.83 5.98
C GLY A 248 12.40 15.33 5.60
N LYS A 249 12.34 16.52 5.01
CA LYS A 249 11.13 17.00 4.32
C LYS A 249 10.83 16.09 3.12
N LYS A 250 9.69 16.30 2.47
CA LYS A 250 9.42 15.62 1.20
C LYS A 250 10.48 16.06 0.18
N ASP A 251 11.29 15.12 -0.28
CA ASP A 251 12.38 15.40 -1.23
C ASP A 251 11.84 15.51 -2.66
N ALA A 252 10.86 14.67 -2.99
CA ALA A 252 10.24 14.65 -4.29
C ALA A 252 8.78 14.18 -4.24
N LEU A 253 8.02 14.58 -5.25
CA LEU A 253 6.71 14.04 -5.60
C LEU A 253 6.81 13.54 -7.04
N TYR A 254 6.64 12.24 -7.26
CA TYR A 254 6.67 11.62 -8.57
C TYR A 254 5.25 11.36 -9.07
N ASP A 255 5.01 11.70 -10.33
CA ASP A 255 3.79 11.48 -11.10
C ASP A 255 4.14 11.14 -12.56
N MET A 256 3.12 11.00 -13.42
CA MET A 256 3.29 10.63 -14.82
C MET A 256 4.14 11.62 -15.63
N ASN A 257 4.20 12.89 -15.22
CA ASN A 257 4.95 13.93 -15.93
C ASN A 257 6.38 14.09 -15.40
N SER A 258 6.76 13.29 -14.41
CA SER A 258 8.04 13.42 -13.75
C SER A 258 9.18 12.91 -14.62
N THR A 259 10.28 13.66 -14.60
CA THR A 259 11.61 13.20 -15.01
C THR A 259 12.46 13.10 -13.76
N ILE A 260 12.89 11.89 -13.42
CA ILE A 260 13.68 11.62 -12.23
C ILE A 260 15.13 11.55 -12.66
N VAL A 261 15.99 12.34 -12.01
CA VAL A 261 17.44 12.31 -12.19
C VAL A 261 18.08 11.95 -10.86
N LEU A 262 18.90 10.90 -10.86
CA LEU A 262 19.61 10.40 -9.71
C LEU A 262 21.11 10.50 -9.97
N ASP A 263 21.84 11.16 -9.08
CA ASP A 263 23.30 11.14 -9.13
C ASP A 263 23.81 9.79 -8.63
N THR A 264 24.56 9.08 -9.47
CA THR A 264 25.19 7.79 -9.14
C THR A 264 26.70 7.89 -9.36
N GLU A 265 27.48 6.94 -8.82
CA GLU A 265 28.92 6.87 -9.07
C GLU A 265 29.24 6.57 -10.55
N ASP A 266 28.29 5.96 -11.29
CA ASP A 266 28.39 5.72 -12.74
C ASP A 266 27.96 6.95 -13.58
N GLY A 267 27.59 8.05 -12.92
CA GLY A 267 27.03 9.25 -13.56
C GLY A 267 25.53 9.43 -13.31
N PRO A 268 24.91 10.47 -13.91
CA PRO A 268 23.49 10.73 -13.71
C PRO A 268 22.64 9.64 -14.40
N PHE A 269 21.75 9.02 -13.63
CA PHE A 269 20.72 8.12 -14.13
C PHE A 269 19.40 8.86 -14.28
N LYS A 270 18.72 8.68 -15.41
CA LYS A 270 17.48 9.37 -15.75
C LYS A 270 16.36 8.38 -16.01
N ILE A 271 15.21 8.59 -15.36
CA ILE A 271 13.94 7.94 -15.70
C ILE A 271 12.98 9.02 -16.17
N VAL A 272 12.44 8.87 -17.38
CA VAL A 272 11.28 9.63 -17.83
C VAL A 272 10.07 8.76 -17.57
N VAL A 273 9.23 9.15 -16.60
CA VAL A 273 8.14 8.27 -16.13
C VAL A 273 7.14 7.97 -17.25
N ALA A 274 6.85 8.95 -18.09
CA ALA A 274 5.97 8.78 -19.25
C ALA A 274 6.47 7.75 -20.28
N ASP A 275 7.78 7.43 -20.29
CA ASP A 275 8.37 6.49 -21.24
C ASP A 275 8.32 5.03 -20.73
N LEU A 276 7.98 4.83 -19.45
CA LEU A 276 7.81 3.48 -18.90
C LEU A 276 6.51 2.85 -19.43
N PRO A 277 6.47 1.52 -19.67
CA PRO A 277 5.26 0.86 -20.16
C PRO A 277 4.08 1.14 -19.23
N THR A 278 2.99 1.63 -19.81
CA THR A 278 1.76 2.04 -19.11
C THR A 278 0.66 1.05 -19.37
N ARG A 279 -0.27 0.94 -18.42
CA ARG A 279 -1.50 0.19 -18.67
C ARG A 279 -2.17 0.78 -19.91
N PRO A 280 -2.59 -0.03 -20.90
CA PRO A 280 -3.36 0.49 -22.02
C PRO A 280 -4.66 1.08 -21.47
N THR A 281 -4.69 2.39 -21.24
CA THR A 281 -5.91 3.08 -20.84
C THR A 281 -6.57 3.65 -22.09
N LYS A 282 -7.82 3.25 -22.36
CA LYS A 282 -8.78 4.25 -22.83
C LYS A 282 -8.87 5.27 -21.69
N ARG A 283 -8.24 6.42 -21.89
CA ARG A 283 -8.06 7.50 -20.91
C ARG A 283 -9.38 8.08 -20.34
N SER A 284 -10.53 7.59 -20.81
CA SER A 284 -11.89 7.99 -20.45
C SER A 284 -12.49 7.23 -19.26
N ASP A 285 -11.98 6.06 -18.92
CA ASP A 285 -12.68 5.16 -18.00
C ASP A 285 -12.06 5.28 -16.61
N PHE A 286 -12.28 6.45 -15.98
CA PHE A 286 -12.27 6.47 -14.52
C PHE A 286 -13.36 5.49 -14.09
N ASP A 287 -12.97 4.33 -13.56
CA ASP A 287 -13.93 3.34 -13.12
C ASP A 287 -14.64 3.89 -11.87
N PHE A 288 -15.77 4.54 -12.12
CA PHE A 288 -16.63 5.07 -11.07
C PHE A 288 -17.02 3.97 -10.08
N THR A 289 -17.07 2.70 -10.49
CA THR A 289 -17.29 1.56 -9.60
C THR A 289 -16.20 1.45 -8.53
N GLN A 290 -14.93 1.68 -8.89
CA GLN A 290 -13.81 1.64 -7.94
C GLN A 290 -13.86 2.83 -6.97
N PHE A 291 -14.28 4.00 -7.46
CA PHE A 291 -14.52 5.18 -6.63
C PHE A 291 -15.72 4.98 -5.70
N ASP A 292 -16.81 4.41 -6.20
CA ASP A 292 -18.05 4.11 -5.50
C ASP A 292 -17.82 3.10 -4.38
N ASN A 293 -17.03 2.06 -4.65
CA ASN A 293 -16.57 1.11 -3.64
C ASN A 293 -15.68 1.80 -2.61
N THR A 294 -14.87 2.78 -3.00
CA THR A 294 -14.01 3.54 -2.08
C THR A 294 -14.84 4.44 -1.15
N ILE A 295 -15.81 5.19 -1.67
CA ILE A 295 -16.73 6.03 -0.88
C ILE A 295 -17.62 5.15 0.01
N ALA A 296 -18.14 4.03 -0.49
CA ALA A 296 -18.96 3.11 0.29
C ALA A 296 -18.14 2.44 1.42
N ASN A 297 -16.91 2.01 1.13
CA ASN A 297 -15.98 1.53 2.16
C ASN A 297 -15.66 2.64 3.16
N TYR A 298 -15.56 3.90 2.72
CA TYR A 298 -15.31 5.04 3.58
C TYR A 298 -16.47 5.31 4.54
N LEU A 299 -17.69 5.49 4.02
CA LEU A 299 -18.90 5.69 4.83
C LEU A 299 -19.13 4.52 5.77
N THR A 300 -18.91 3.29 5.32
CA THR A 300 -19.02 2.11 6.18
C THR A 300 -17.92 2.07 7.25
N THR A 301 -16.71 2.55 6.94
CA THR A 301 -15.60 2.65 7.90
C THR A 301 -15.89 3.72 8.96
N ILE A 302 -16.41 4.88 8.56
CA ILE A 302 -16.89 5.91 9.49
C ILE A 302 -18.01 5.36 10.36
N THR A 303 -19.03 4.73 9.76
CA THR A 303 -20.17 4.16 10.50
C THR A 303 -19.71 3.07 11.46
N MET A 304 -18.81 2.18 11.03
CA MET A 304 -18.24 1.15 11.90
C MET A 304 -17.45 1.78 13.07
N MET A 305 -16.63 2.80 12.80
CA MET A 305 -15.92 3.52 13.85
C MET A 305 -16.89 4.24 14.79
N ARG A 306 -17.99 4.80 14.25
CA ARG A 306 -19.05 5.42 15.05
C ARG A 306 -19.76 4.40 15.95
N GLU A 307 -20.12 3.25 15.42
CA GLU A 307 -20.75 2.15 16.16
C GLU A 307 -19.81 1.50 17.18
N MET A 308 -18.52 1.37 16.86
CA MET A 308 -17.50 0.91 17.81
C MET A 308 -17.31 1.91 18.96
N GLY A 309 -17.43 3.22 18.70
CA GLY A 309 -17.42 4.25 19.73
C GLY A 309 -18.67 4.18 20.63
N LYS A 310 -19.86 4.20 20.02
CA LYS A 310 -21.17 4.18 20.71
C LYS A 310 -21.36 2.99 21.64
N ASN A 311 -20.90 1.80 21.23
CA ASN A 311 -21.07 0.56 21.99
C ASN A 311 -19.90 0.28 22.96
N SER A 312 -18.95 1.20 23.11
CA SER A 312 -17.81 0.99 23.99
C SER A 312 -17.96 1.75 25.32
N GLU A 313 -18.09 0.99 26.41
CA GLU A 313 -17.79 1.50 27.77
C GLU A 313 -16.28 1.73 27.97
N ASN A 314 -15.48 1.38 26.96
CA ASN A 314 -14.03 1.42 26.99
C ASN A 314 -13.52 2.79 26.51
N ILE A 315 -12.92 3.56 27.44
CA ILE A 315 -12.29 4.88 27.21
C ILE A 315 -11.45 4.92 25.92
N THR A 316 -10.81 3.80 25.59
CA THR A 316 -9.97 3.61 24.41
C THR A 316 -10.71 3.78 23.09
N ALA A 317 -11.90 3.19 22.97
CA ALA A 317 -12.70 3.25 21.75
C ALA A 317 -13.40 4.62 21.64
N ASN A 318 -13.70 5.29 22.76
CA ASN A 318 -14.12 6.69 22.77
C ASN A 318 -13.00 7.67 22.35
N VAL A 319 -11.75 7.45 22.77
CA VAL A 319 -10.61 8.28 22.34
C VAL A 319 -10.30 8.06 20.85
N LEU A 320 -10.33 6.81 20.38
CA LEU A 320 -10.22 6.52 18.95
C LEU A 320 -11.39 7.17 18.19
N PHE A 321 -12.63 7.02 18.66
CA PHE A 321 -13.81 7.65 18.06
C PHE A 321 -13.67 9.18 17.96
N ASN A 322 -13.28 9.88 19.03
CA ASN A 322 -13.13 11.34 19.02
C ASN A 322 -11.98 11.80 18.11
N GLN A 323 -10.92 11.02 18.00
CA GLN A 323 -9.80 11.35 17.11
C GLN A 323 -10.16 11.07 15.64
N PHE A 324 -10.91 9.99 15.38
CA PHE A 324 -11.42 9.66 14.05
C PHE A 324 -12.60 10.54 13.63
N SER A 325 -13.41 11.07 14.56
CA SER A 325 -14.49 12.01 14.24
C SER A 325 -13.93 13.32 13.69
N TYR A 326 -12.86 13.84 14.31
CA TYR A 326 -12.15 15.01 13.78
C TYR A 326 -11.60 14.77 12.37
N GLU A 327 -11.03 13.59 12.11
CA GLU A 327 -10.56 13.23 10.77
C GLU A 327 -11.72 13.04 9.79
N THR A 328 -12.85 12.49 10.25
CA THR A 328 -14.09 12.34 9.49
C THR A 328 -14.63 13.70 9.05
N ASP A 329 -14.59 14.70 9.92
CA ASP A 329 -15.04 16.06 9.63
C ASP A 329 -14.13 16.72 8.57
N VAL A 330 -12.80 16.62 8.73
CA VAL A 330 -11.84 17.10 7.72
C VAL A 330 -12.05 16.41 6.36
N MET A 331 -12.36 15.11 6.37
CA MET A 331 -12.61 14.35 5.16
C MET A 331 -13.98 14.65 4.54
N LEU A 332 -15.00 14.95 5.34
CA LEU A 332 -16.31 15.42 4.88
C LEU A 332 -16.17 16.79 4.20
N ASP A 333 -15.41 17.71 4.79
CA ASP A 333 -15.09 19.01 4.20
C ASP A 333 -14.37 18.85 2.84
N ASP A 334 -13.44 17.89 2.75
CA ASP A 334 -12.73 17.59 1.50
C ASP A 334 -13.64 16.98 0.42
N ILE A 335 -14.56 16.07 0.80
CA ILE A 335 -15.57 15.52 -0.11
C ILE A 335 -16.49 16.64 -0.60
N GLN A 336 -16.96 17.51 0.30
CA GLN A 336 -17.78 18.67 -0.05
C GLN A 336 -17.04 19.60 -1.02
N LYS A 337 -15.75 19.85 -0.78
CA LYS A 337 -14.90 20.64 -1.68
C LYS A 337 -14.74 19.99 -3.05
N MET A 338 -14.48 18.68 -3.10
CA MET A 338 -14.36 17.92 -4.36
C MET A 338 -15.66 17.94 -5.18
N VAL A 339 -16.81 17.75 -4.53
CA VAL A 339 -18.14 17.83 -5.17
C VAL A 339 -18.38 19.23 -5.71
N LYS A 340 -18.02 20.27 -4.94
CA LYS A 340 -18.14 21.67 -5.36
C LYS A 340 -17.26 22.02 -6.56
N GLU A 341 -16.07 21.45 -6.65
CA GLU A 341 -15.11 21.74 -7.73
C GLU A 341 -15.42 21.01 -9.05
N ASN A 342 -16.15 19.88 -9.05
CA ASN A 342 -16.49 19.12 -10.27
C ASN A 342 -17.89 18.46 -10.23
N PRO A 343 -18.98 19.21 -10.05
CA PRO A 343 -20.31 18.67 -9.72
C PRO A 343 -20.91 17.72 -10.77
N SER A 344 -20.79 18.06 -12.06
CA SER A 344 -21.40 17.30 -13.17
C SER A 344 -20.85 15.89 -13.33
N ARG A 345 -19.62 15.63 -12.87
CA ARG A 345 -18.97 14.32 -12.99
C ARG A 345 -19.38 13.32 -11.92
N TYR A 346 -20.03 13.77 -10.84
CA TYR A 346 -20.36 12.95 -9.66
C TYR A 346 -21.87 12.83 -9.39
N ILE A 347 -22.68 13.79 -9.85
CA ILE A 347 -24.11 13.87 -9.55
C ILE A 347 -24.95 12.79 -10.25
N GLU A 348 -24.61 12.42 -11.50
CA GLU A 348 -25.45 11.49 -12.28
C GLU A 348 -25.36 10.03 -11.84
N HIS A 349 -24.25 9.59 -11.25
CA HIS A 349 -24.04 8.17 -10.95
C HIS A 349 -24.33 7.79 -9.48
N TYR A 350 -24.01 8.65 -8.51
CA TYR A 350 -23.94 8.24 -7.10
C TYR A 350 -25.09 8.72 -6.21
N PHE A 351 -25.63 9.92 -6.47
CA PHE A 351 -26.31 10.69 -5.44
C PHE A 351 -27.85 10.73 -5.53
N SER A 352 -28.47 9.82 -6.29
CA SER A 352 -29.94 9.74 -6.33
C SER A 352 -30.53 8.91 -5.19
N ASN A 353 -29.84 7.88 -4.67
CA ASN A 353 -30.53 6.85 -3.87
C ASN A 353 -29.95 6.49 -2.48
N LYS A 354 -28.71 6.83 -2.10
CA LYS A 354 -28.11 6.30 -0.83
C LYS A 354 -27.79 7.29 0.30
N LEU A 355 -27.64 8.59 0.03
CA LEU A 355 -27.28 9.55 1.09
C LEU A 355 -28.39 9.77 2.12
N ASN A 356 -29.66 9.70 1.68
CA ASN A 356 -30.82 9.89 2.55
C ASN A 356 -30.98 8.81 3.64
N GLU A 357 -30.21 7.72 3.57
CA GLU A 357 -30.25 6.62 4.54
C GLU A 357 -29.18 6.77 5.65
N ILE A 358 -28.32 7.79 5.58
CA ILE A 358 -27.20 7.98 6.51
C ILE A 358 -27.40 9.26 7.34
N GLU A 359 -27.68 9.12 8.65
CA GLU A 359 -27.79 10.23 9.60
C GLU A 359 -26.55 11.15 9.61
N GLY A 360 -26.77 12.47 9.60
CA GLY A 360 -25.71 13.48 9.66
C GLY A 360 -25.10 13.86 8.30
N THR A 361 -25.83 13.64 7.21
CA THR A 361 -25.41 14.01 5.84
C THR A 361 -26.28 15.11 5.22
N GLU A 362 -27.07 15.82 6.04
CA GLU A 362 -28.04 16.82 5.57
C GLU A 362 -27.38 17.94 4.75
N ASP A 363 -26.19 18.40 5.16
CA ASP A 363 -25.46 19.46 4.46
C ASP A 363 -24.91 19.02 3.10
N ILE A 364 -24.50 17.75 2.96
CA ILE A 364 -24.05 17.20 1.68
C ILE A 364 -25.22 17.06 0.70
N THR A 365 -26.36 16.61 1.21
CA THR A 365 -27.60 16.51 0.44
C THR A 365 -28.06 17.87 -0.07
N LEU A 366 -27.92 18.92 0.75
CA LEU A 366 -28.21 20.30 0.36
C LEU A 366 -27.31 20.79 -0.79
N ILE A 367 -25.98 20.62 -0.65
CA ILE A 367 -24.99 21.02 -1.67
C ILE A 367 -25.23 20.31 -3.01
N ILE A 368 -25.57 19.02 -2.97
CA ILE A 368 -25.89 18.24 -4.18
C ILE A 368 -27.17 18.76 -4.85
N ASN A 369 -28.19 19.09 -4.07
CA ASN A 369 -29.45 19.61 -4.59
C ASN A 369 -29.30 21.01 -5.18
N GLU A 370 -28.40 21.84 -4.67
CA GLU A 370 -28.05 23.12 -5.28
C GLU A 370 -27.26 22.94 -6.58
N ALA A 371 -26.30 22.01 -6.60
CA ALA A 371 -25.52 21.70 -7.79
C ALA A 371 -26.35 21.08 -8.93
N LYS A 372 -27.43 20.34 -8.61
CA LYS A 372 -28.41 19.83 -9.61
C LYS A 372 -29.28 20.92 -10.25
N LYS A 373 -29.38 22.09 -9.63
CA LYS A 373 -30.19 23.23 -10.14
C LYS A 373 -29.40 24.13 -11.10
N GLN A 374 -28.07 24.03 -11.09
CA GLN A 374 -27.16 24.71 -12.02
C GLN A 374 -26.92 23.83 -13.23
#